data_AF-A0A642V5P9-F1
#
_entry.id   AF-A0A642V5P9-F1
#
_cell.length_a   1.000
_cell.length_b   1.000
_cell.length_c   1.000
_cell.angle_alpha   90.00
_cell.angle_beta   90.00
_cell.angle_gamma   90.00
#
_symmetry.space_group_name_H-M   'P 1'
#
loop_
_entity.id
_entity.type
_entity.pdbx_description
1 polymer ?
#
loop_
_entity_poly.entity_id
_entity_poly.type
_entity_poly.pdbx_seq_one_letter_code
_entity_poly.pdbx_strand_id
1 'polypeptide(L)'
;MEEIKAKKIHVVRDLSANEEALQGLASQGYGERYAEQRQRAERNIQKAKELKERIRELESRRGETNELLERANQKHREWMEVESEMYRAIQPFSMPALQANLDYATSEAESLSETLAASFLDGHDITSDAGVNEFIRNYRKERKTYHLRHERLQRWKEERVGRA
;
A
#
# COMPACT_ATOMS: atom_id res chain seq x y z
N MET A 1 -60.29 55.18 -10.63
CA MET A 1 -60.77 56.45 -11.23
C MET A 1 -61.69 57.25 -10.30
N GLU A 2 -62.48 56.61 -9.43
CA GLU A 2 -63.34 57.31 -8.47
C GLU A 2 -62.58 58.00 -7.32
N GLU A 3 -61.44 57.46 -6.85
CA GLU A 3 -60.65 58.08 -5.76
C GLU A 3 -59.91 59.36 -6.13
N ILE A 4 -59.65 59.62 -7.42
CA ILE A 4 -58.93 60.81 -7.87
C ILE A 4 -59.83 62.06 -7.81
N LYS A 5 -61.15 61.86 -8.00
CA LYS A 5 -62.14 62.94 -7.92
C LYS A 5 -62.32 63.51 -6.52
N ALA A 6 -61.96 62.75 -5.47
CA ALA A 6 -62.12 63.15 -4.06
C ALA A 6 -60.96 64.00 -3.51
N LYS A 7 -59.86 64.17 -4.26
CA LYS A 7 -58.69 64.94 -3.78
C LYS A 7 -58.81 66.42 -4.16
N LYS A 8 -58.41 67.31 -3.23
CA LYS A 8 -58.44 68.76 -3.44
C LYS A 8 -57.54 69.16 -4.62
N ILE A 9 -58.03 70.07 -5.47
CA ILE A 9 -57.40 70.50 -6.74
C ILE A 9 -55.94 70.96 -6.55
N HIS A 10 -55.60 71.60 -5.43
CA HIS A 10 -54.23 72.03 -5.15
C HIS A 10 -53.25 70.85 -5.03
N VAL A 11 -53.67 69.72 -4.46
CA VAL A 11 -52.82 68.53 -4.28
C VAL A 11 -52.46 67.91 -5.63
N VAL A 12 -53.43 67.90 -6.56
CA VAL A 12 -53.19 67.42 -7.93
C VAL A 12 -52.26 68.38 -8.68
N ARG A 13 -52.41 69.69 -8.43
CA ARG A 13 -51.55 70.73 -9.02
C ARG A 13 -50.11 70.63 -8.52
N ASP A 14 -49.90 70.46 -7.22
CA ASP A 14 -48.59 70.34 -6.59
C ASP A 14 -47.86 69.06 -7.06
N LEU A 15 -48.59 67.95 -7.22
CA LEU A 15 -48.07 66.73 -7.83
C LEU A 15 -47.71 66.92 -9.30
N SER A 16 -48.51 67.68 -10.06
CA SER A 16 -48.22 67.97 -11.47
C SER A 16 -47.06 68.94 -11.69
N ALA A 17 -46.79 69.80 -10.69
CA ALA A 17 -45.66 70.73 -10.71
C ALA A 17 -44.33 70.05 -10.36
N ASN A 18 -44.38 68.88 -9.72
CA ASN A 18 -43.20 68.13 -9.34
C ASN A 18 -42.79 67.16 -10.47
N GLU A 19 -42.11 67.71 -11.46
CA GLU A 19 -41.72 67.03 -12.70
C GLU A 19 -40.85 65.78 -12.44
N GLU A 20 -40.01 65.81 -11.40
CA GLU A 20 -39.19 64.66 -10.96
C GLU A 20 -40.06 63.49 -10.44
N ALA A 21 -41.10 63.79 -9.67
CA ALA A 21 -42.01 62.76 -9.13
C ALA A 21 -42.85 62.13 -10.25
N LEU A 22 -43.28 62.94 -11.21
CA LEU A 22 -43.98 62.46 -12.41
C LEU A 22 -43.06 61.67 -13.33
N GLN A 23 -41.80 62.09 -13.53
CA GLN A 23 -40.81 61.33 -14.30
C GLN A 23 -40.44 60.00 -13.62
N GLY A 24 -40.36 59.98 -12.29
CA GLY A 24 -40.17 58.76 -11.50
C GLY A 24 -41.32 57.77 -11.65
N LEU A 25 -42.57 58.25 -11.73
CA LEU A 25 -43.75 57.44 -12.02
C LEU A 25 -43.88 57.05 -13.50
N ALA A 26 -43.46 57.93 -14.41
CA ALA A 26 -43.54 57.76 -15.86
C ALA A 26 -42.38 56.95 -16.45
N SER A 27 -41.30 56.73 -15.70
CA SER A 27 -40.19 55.86 -16.10
C SER A 27 -40.65 54.39 -16.09
N GLN A 28 -41.22 53.97 -17.21
CA GLN A 28 -41.86 52.67 -17.45
C GLN A 28 -40.96 51.43 -17.30
N GLY A 29 -39.69 51.57 -16.91
CA GLY A 29 -38.71 50.48 -16.89
C GLY A 29 -38.47 49.79 -15.53
N TYR A 30 -38.97 50.35 -14.42
CA TYR A 30 -38.71 49.78 -13.08
C TYR A 30 -39.41 48.44 -12.85
N GLY A 31 -40.63 48.25 -13.39
CA GLY A 31 -41.37 46.99 -13.31
C GLY A 31 -40.69 45.87 -14.11
N GLU A 32 -40.24 46.16 -15.33
CA GLU A 32 -39.53 45.20 -16.19
C GLU A 32 -38.17 44.82 -15.62
N ARG A 33 -37.38 45.80 -15.15
CA ARG A 33 -36.09 45.53 -14.47
C ARG A 33 -36.27 44.71 -13.19
N TYR A 34 -37.30 45.00 -12.40
CA TYR A 34 -37.60 44.23 -11.19
C TYR A 34 -38.02 42.80 -11.51
N ALA A 35 -38.84 42.61 -12.55
CA ALA A 35 -39.22 41.29 -13.05
C ALA A 35 -38.00 40.50 -13.55
N GLU A 36 -37.09 41.15 -14.28
CA GLU A 36 -35.85 40.55 -14.77
C GLU A 36 -34.92 40.16 -13.60
N GLN A 37 -34.75 41.03 -12.61
CA GLN A 37 -33.98 40.74 -11.39
C GLN A 37 -34.56 39.57 -10.61
N ARG A 38 -35.89 39.50 -10.47
CA ARG A 38 -36.58 38.38 -9.83
C ARG A 38 -36.35 37.07 -10.57
N GLN A 39 -36.45 37.07 -11.89
CA GLN A 39 -36.19 35.90 -12.72
C GLN A 39 -34.72 35.44 -12.61
N ARG A 40 -33.76 36.39 -12.56
CA ARG A 40 -32.35 36.10 -12.32
C ARG A 40 -32.13 35.48 -10.93
N ALA A 41 -32.79 36.01 -9.90
CA ALA A 41 -32.72 35.47 -8.54
C ALA A 41 -33.29 34.05 -8.46
N GLU A 42 -34.44 33.79 -9.08
CA GLU A 42 -35.04 32.45 -9.15
C GLU A 42 -34.13 31.45 -9.86
N ARG A 43 -33.51 31.84 -11.00
CA ARG A 43 -32.50 31.00 -11.68
C ARG A 43 -31.29 30.71 -10.79
N ASN A 44 -30.80 31.70 -10.06
CA ASN A 44 -29.66 31.52 -9.16
C ASN A 44 -30.01 30.59 -7.99
N ILE A 45 -31.21 30.71 -7.42
CA ILE A 45 -31.71 29.81 -6.37
C ILE A 45 -31.81 28.38 -6.90
N GLN A 46 -32.32 28.19 -8.12
CA GLN A 46 -32.42 26.87 -8.73
C GLN A 46 -31.04 26.25 -8.95
N LYS A 47 -30.09 27.02 -9.49
CA LYS A 47 -28.69 26.57 -9.65
C LYS A 47 -28.04 26.23 -8.30
N ALA A 48 -28.27 27.04 -7.27
CA ALA A 48 -27.73 26.79 -5.93
C ALA A 48 -28.27 25.46 -5.35
N LYS A 49 -29.55 25.14 -5.58
CA LYS A 49 -30.14 23.86 -5.19
C LYS A 49 -29.50 22.68 -5.93
N GLU A 50 -29.34 22.79 -7.24
CA GLU A 50 -28.69 21.73 -8.04
C GLU A 50 -27.23 21.51 -7.64
N LEU A 51 -26.48 22.59 -7.40
CA LEU A 51 -25.10 22.49 -6.94
C LEU A 51 -25.03 21.82 -5.57
N LYS A 52 -25.97 22.11 -4.67
CA LYS A 52 -26.03 21.49 -3.34
C LYS A 52 -26.23 19.97 -3.43
N GLU A 53 -27.12 19.49 -4.30
CA GLU A 53 -27.30 18.05 -4.48
C GLU A 53 -26.07 17.39 -5.11
N ARG A 54 -25.46 18.02 -6.13
CA ARG A 54 -24.21 17.52 -6.74
C ARG A 54 -23.06 17.46 -5.75
N ILE A 55 -22.93 18.43 -4.84
CA ILE A 55 -21.92 18.41 -3.79
C ILE A 55 -22.12 17.21 -2.86
N ARG A 56 -23.36 16.93 -2.45
CA ARG A 56 -23.65 15.75 -1.61
C ARG A 56 -23.30 14.44 -2.30
N GLU A 57 -23.65 14.31 -3.58
CA GLU A 57 -23.28 13.13 -4.37
C GLU A 57 -21.76 12.97 -4.50
N LEU A 58 -21.04 14.07 -4.74
CA LEU A 58 -19.59 14.07 -4.80
C LEU A 58 -18.95 13.70 -3.45
N GLU A 59 -19.47 14.20 -2.34
CA GLU A 59 -19.00 13.85 -0.99
C GLU A 59 -19.20 12.36 -0.70
N SER A 60 -20.37 11.81 -1.04
CA SER A 60 -20.64 10.37 -0.91
C SER A 60 -19.67 9.52 -1.74
N ARG A 61 -19.46 9.87 -3.02
CA ARG A 61 -18.51 9.16 -3.89
C ARG A 61 -17.07 9.26 -3.41
N ARG A 62 -16.68 10.42 -2.86
CA ARG A 62 -15.35 10.59 -2.25
C ARG A 62 -15.18 9.70 -1.02
N GLY A 63 -16.21 9.57 -0.18
CA GLY A 63 -16.23 8.64 0.94
C GLY A 63 -15.99 7.20 0.49
N GLU A 64 -16.79 6.72 -0.47
CA GLU A 64 -16.65 5.36 -1.03
C GLU A 64 -15.26 5.12 -1.63
N THR A 65 -14.74 6.09 -2.38
CA THR A 65 -13.42 5.98 -3.01
C THR A 65 -12.30 5.92 -1.96
N ASN A 66 -12.40 6.71 -0.89
CA ASN A 66 -11.45 6.69 0.21
C ASN A 66 -11.45 5.34 0.92
N GLU A 67 -12.63 4.78 1.22
CA GLU A 67 -12.74 3.44 1.82
C GLU A 67 -12.12 2.36 0.92
N LEU A 68 -12.37 2.41 -0.39
CA LEU A 68 -11.77 1.48 -1.34
C LEU A 68 -10.25 1.62 -1.39
N LEU A 69 -9.75 2.85 -1.37
CA LEU A 69 -8.31 3.13 -1.34
C LEU A 69 -7.66 2.61 -0.06
N GLU A 70 -8.31 2.79 1.10
CA GLU A 70 -7.84 2.25 2.37
C GLU A 70 -7.78 0.72 2.35
N ARG A 71 -8.80 0.05 1.82
CA ARG A 71 -8.82 -1.42 1.65
C ARG A 71 -7.71 -1.90 0.71
N ALA A 72 -7.48 -1.19 -0.40
CA ALA A 72 -6.41 -1.51 -1.34
C ALA A 72 -5.03 -1.35 -0.69
N ASN A 73 -4.81 -0.26 0.05
CA ASN A 73 -3.57 -0.02 0.78
C ASN A 73 -3.33 -1.07 1.87
N GLN A 74 -4.39 -1.51 2.56
CA GLN A 74 -4.31 -2.59 3.54
C GLN A 74 -3.89 -3.90 2.87
N LYS A 75 -4.52 -4.28 1.75
CA LYS A 75 -4.13 -5.47 0.99
C LYS A 75 -2.71 -5.40 0.46
N HIS A 76 -2.25 -4.22 0.06
CA HIS A 76 -0.87 -4.03 -0.37
C HIS A 76 0.11 -4.29 0.78
N ARG A 77 -0.15 -3.78 1.99
CA ARG A 77 0.68 -4.07 3.17
C ARG A 77 0.71 -5.56 3.51
N GLU A 78 -0.45 -6.21 3.50
CA GLU A 78 -0.55 -7.67 3.71
C GLU A 78 0.28 -8.45 2.69
N TRP A 79 0.22 -8.05 1.41
CA TRP A 79 1.02 -8.69 0.37
C TRP A 79 2.53 -8.49 0.58
N MET A 80 2.97 -7.27 0.93
CA MET A 80 4.38 -7.00 1.23
C MET A 80 4.90 -7.85 2.40
N GLU A 81 4.07 -8.08 3.41
CA GLU A 81 4.41 -8.94 4.55
C GLU A 81 4.61 -10.39 4.10
N VAL A 82 3.61 -10.97 3.41
CA VAL A 82 3.67 -12.35 2.88
C VAL A 82 4.84 -12.53 1.90
N GLU A 83 5.09 -11.56 1.03
CA GLU A 83 6.22 -11.61 0.10
C GLU A 83 7.56 -11.61 0.87
N SER A 84 7.68 -10.79 1.91
CA SER A 84 8.89 -10.77 2.74
C SER A 84 9.12 -12.08 3.49
N GLU A 85 8.04 -12.71 3.99
CA GLU A 85 8.10 -14.03 4.62
C GLU A 85 8.49 -15.12 3.64
N MET A 86 7.94 -15.08 2.42
CA MET A 86 8.30 -16.00 1.33
C MET A 86 9.80 -15.90 1.02
N TYR A 87 10.34 -14.68 0.82
CA TYR A 87 11.77 -14.53 0.55
C TYR A 87 12.65 -15.00 1.72
N ARG A 88 12.24 -14.73 2.97
CA ARG A 88 12.93 -15.26 4.16
C ARG A 88 12.90 -16.78 4.22
N ALA A 89 11.77 -17.40 3.87
CA ALA A 89 11.63 -18.85 3.86
C ALA A 89 12.44 -19.52 2.73
N ILE A 90 12.58 -18.86 1.58
CA ILE A 90 13.34 -19.36 0.43
C ILE A 90 14.85 -19.17 0.62
N GLN A 91 15.29 -18.14 1.35
CA GLN A 91 16.71 -17.80 1.49
C GLN A 91 17.64 -18.97 1.88
N PRO A 92 17.29 -19.86 2.84
CA PRO A 92 18.12 -21.02 3.20
C PRO A 92 18.28 -22.06 2.08
N PHE A 93 17.36 -22.08 1.13
CA PHE A 93 17.36 -22.98 -0.03
C PHE A 93 17.95 -22.34 -1.28
N SER A 94 18.44 -21.10 -1.18
CA SER A 94 19.20 -20.47 -2.25
C SER A 94 20.48 -21.27 -2.54
N MET A 95 20.92 -21.30 -3.80
CA MET A 95 22.15 -21.99 -4.17
C MET A 95 23.36 -21.60 -3.30
N PRO A 96 23.61 -20.31 -2.99
CA PRO A 96 24.71 -19.92 -2.11
C PRO A 96 24.55 -20.45 -0.69
N ALA A 97 23.34 -20.44 -0.12
CA ALA A 97 23.09 -20.96 1.23
C ALA A 97 23.30 -22.48 1.30
N LEU A 98 22.82 -23.23 0.30
CA LEU A 98 23.04 -24.68 0.21
C LEU A 98 24.51 -25.04 0.03
N GLN A 99 25.25 -24.27 -0.78
CA GLN A 99 26.70 -24.44 -0.95
C GLN A 99 27.46 -24.15 0.36
N ALA A 100 27.12 -23.06 1.06
CA ALA A 100 27.72 -22.72 2.35
C ALA A 100 27.44 -23.79 3.41
N ASN A 101 26.21 -24.32 3.45
CA ASN A 101 25.84 -25.42 4.33
C ASN A 101 26.63 -26.69 4.02
N LEU A 102 26.84 -27.01 2.74
CA LEU A 102 27.65 -28.17 2.33
C LEU A 102 29.13 -28.00 2.69
N ASP A 103 29.67 -26.80 2.52
CA ASP A 103 31.05 -26.46 2.91
C ASP A 103 31.24 -26.60 4.42
N TYR A 104 30.33 -26.03 5.22
CA TYR A 104 30.31 -26.18 6.68
C TYR A 104 30.23 -27.65 7.11
N ALA A 105 29.28 -28.41 6.56
CA ALA A 105 29.13 -29.84 6.88
C ALA A 105 30.32 -30.69 6.41
N THR A 106 31.10 -30.22 5.43
CA THR A 106 32.35 -30.87 5.01
C THR A 106 33.45 -30.62 6.04
N SER A 107 33.61 -29.36 6.47
CA SER A 107 34.55 -28.96 7.52
C SER A 107 34.25 -29.65 8.86
N GLU A 108 32.97 -29.75 9.24
CA GLU A 108 32.54 -30.46 10.44
C GLU A 108 32.93 -31.95 10.39
N ALA A 109 32.70 -32.62 9.25
CA ALA A 109 33.09 -34.02 9.09
C ALA A 109 34.62 -34.23 9.17
N GLU A 110 35.39 -33.26 8.69
CA GLU A 110 36.85 -33.25 8.84
C GLU A 110 37.26 -33.12 10.30
N SER A 111 36.73 -32.11 11.00
CA SER A 111 37.00 -31.84 12.41
C SER A 111 36.59 -33.01 13.32
N LEU A 112 35.47 -33.67 13.04
CA LEU A 112 35.06 -34.89 13.75
C LEU A 112 36.05 -36.02 13.55
N SER A 113 36.54 -36.22 12.31
CA SER A 113 37.55 -37.25 12.04
C SER A 113 38.87 -36.98 12.74
N GLU A 114 39.29 -35.71 12.83
CA GLU A 114 40.48 -35.29 13.56
C GLU A 114 40.31 -35.45 15.07
N THR A 115 39.15 -35.08 15.59
CA THR A 115 38.82 -35.22 17.01
C THR A 115 38.77 -36.69 17.42
N LEU A 116 38.18 -37.57 16.60
CA LEU A 116 38.21 -39.01 16.81
C LEU A 116 39.64 -39.57 16.82
N ALA A 117 40.50 -39.07 15.92
CA ALA A 117 41.90 -39.47 15.89
C ALA A 117 42.65 -38.99 17.13
N ALA A 118 42.44 -37.75 17.56
CA ALA A 118 43.03 -37.19 18.77
C ALA A 118 42.57 -37.95 20.03
N SER A 119 41.26 -38.20 20.18
CA SER A 119 40.72 -38.94 21.32
C SER A 119 41.22 -40.38 21.40
N PHE A 120 41.45 -41.00 20.24
CA PHE A 120 42.07 -42.32 20.18
C PHE A 120 43.51 -42.27 20.67
N LEU A 121 44.32 -41.30 20.20
CA LEU A 121 45.72 -41.12 20.60
C LEU A 121 45.89 -40.77 22.08
N ASP A 122 44.94 -40.05 22.67
CA ASP A 122 44.93 -39.69 24.10
C ASP A 122 44.64 -40.89 25.03
N GLY A 123 44.41 -42.10 24.47
CA GLY A 123 44.41 -43.35 25.24
C GLY A 123 43.07 -43.77 25.85
N HIS A 124 41.97 -43.09 25.52
CA HIS A 124 40.65 -43.39 26.09
C HIS A 124 40.11 -44.79 25.71
N ASP A 125 40.47 -45.34 24.54
CA ASP A 125 39.93 -46.62 24.02
C ASP A 125 41.00 -47.65 23.60
N ILE A 126 42.29 -47.40 23.87
CA ILE A 126 43.41 -48.26 23.41
C ILE A 126 43.53 -49.57 24.22
N THR A 127 42.86 -49.67 25.37
CA THR A 127 43.04 -50.80 26.31
C THR A 127 42.38 -52.10 25.87
N SER A 128 41.57 -52.11 24.82
CA SER A 128 40.93 -53.33 24.29
C SER A 128 40.92 -53.40 22.76
N ASP A 129 41.09 -54.61 22.22
CA ASP A 129 40.97 -54.88 20.77
C ASP A 129 39.58 -54.50 20.23
N ALA A 130 38.54 -54.53 21.08
CA ALA A 130 37.19 -54.11 20.73
C ALA A 130 37.12 -52.59 20.48
N GLY A 131 37.76 -51.78 21.34
CA GLY A 131 37.83 -50.32 21.22
C GLY A 131 38.59 -49.88 19.96
N VAL A 132 39.70 -50.54 19.63
CA VAL A 132 40.45 -50.28 18.39
C VAL A 132 39.60 -50.55 17.15
N ASN A 133 38.86 -51.66 17.12
CA ASN A 133 37.97 -52.00 16.01
C ASN A 133 36.76 -51.06 15.89
N GLU A 134 36.27 -50.52 17.00
CA GLU A 134 35.22 -49.50 17.01
C GLU A 134 35.71 -48.16 16.48
N PHE A 135 36.88 -47.70 16.94
CA PHE A 135 37.54 -46.50 16.41
C PHE A 135 37.74 -46.60 14.90
N ILE A 136 38.32 -47.69 14.39
CA ILE A 136 38.57 -47.87 12.96
C ILE A 136 37.26 -47.79 12.16
N ARG A 137 36.17 -48.40 12.67
CA ARG A 137 34.86 -48.33 12.02
C ARG A 137 34.31 -46.91 11.97
N ASN A 138 34.35 -46.19 13.10
CA ASN A 138 33.83 -44.82 13.20
C ASN A 138 34.67 -43.84 12.38
N TYR A 139 35.99 -43.91 12.47
CA TYR A 139 36.91 -43.08 11.70
C TYR A 139 36.74 -43.26 10.18
N ARG A 140 36.66 -44.52 9.70
CA ARG A 140 36.43 -44.80 8.28
C ARG A 140 35.07 -44.29 7.80
N LYS A 141 34.04 -44.40 8.64
CA LYS A 141 32.70 -43.88 8.34
C LYS A 141 32.74 -42.36 8.16
N GLU A 142 33.37 -41.63 9.07
CA GLU A 142 33.47 -40.17 8.99
C GLU A 142 34.34 -39.71 7.81
N ARG A 143 35.49 -40.35 7.57
CA ARG A 143 36.33 -40.06 6.38
C ARG A 143 35.61 -40.32 5.07
N LYS A 144 34.81 -41.39 4.99
CA LYS A 144 33.98 -41.66 3.81
C LYS A 144 32.96 -40.54 3.58
N THR A 145 32.29 -40.07 4.64
CA THR A 145 31.34 -38.95 4.59
C THR A 145 32.02 -37.65 4.16
N TYR A 146 33.18 -37.33 4.73
CA TYR A 146 34.00 -36.18 4.35
C TYR A 146 34.32 -36.20 2.85
N HIS A 147 34.94 -37.29 2.37
CA HIS A 147 35.36 -37.36 0.96
C HIS A 147 34.17 -37.29 0.00
N LEU A 148 33.03 -37.90 0.34
CA LEU A 148 31.81 -37.79 -0.45
C LEU A 148 31.31 -36.33 -0.55
N ARG A 149 31.28 -35.61 0.57
CA ARG A 149 30.83 -34.20 0.62
C ARG A 149 31.82 -33.28 -0.10
N HIS A 150 33.12 -33.47 0.13
CA HIS A 150 34.19 -32.74 -0.52
C HIS A 150 34.11 -32.87 -2.05
N GLU A 151 34.01 -34.10 -2.56
CA GLU A 151 33.87 -34.38 -3.99
C GLU A 151 32.61 -33.77 -4.61
N ARG A 152 31.48 -33.79 -3.88
CA ARG A 152 30.24 -33.14 -4.34
C ARG A 152 30.39 -31.62 -4.37
N LEU A 153 31.03 -31.03 -3.35
CA LEU A 153 31.29 -29.61 -3.27
C LEU A 153 32.22 -29.15 -4.39
N GLN A 154 33.29 -29.88 -4.69
CA GLN A 154 34.19 -29.55 -5.80
C GLN A 154 33.45 -29.60 -7.14
N ARG A 155 32.68 -30.68 -7.40
CA ARG A 155 31.86 -30.76 -8.62
C ARG A 155 30.84 -29.62 -8.73
N TRP A 156 30.29 -29.17 -7.60
CA TRP A 156 29.38 -28.03 -7.56
C TRP A 156 30.12 -26.71 -7.87
N LYS A 157 31.31 -26.49 -7.30
CA LYS A 157 32.17 -25.32 -7.59
C LYS A 157 32.62 -25.26 -9.05
N GLU A 158 32.82 -26.43 -9.67
CA GLU A 158 33.16 -26.57 -11.09
C GLU A 158 31.95 -26.47 -12.04
N GLU A 159 30.75 -26.17 -11.53
CA GLU A 159 29.48 -26.15 -12.28
C GLU A 159 29.12 -27.48 -12.99
N ARG A 160 29.73 -28.61 -12.58
CA ARG A 160 29.49 -29.94 -13.17
C ARG A 160 28.21 -30.61 -12.68
N VAL A 161 27.51 -30.00 -11.72
CA VAL A 161 26.24 -30.47 -11.17
C VAL A 161 25.15 -29.49 -11.61
N GLY A 162 24.45 -29.84 -12.70
CA GLY A 162 23.16 -29.29 -13.13
C GLY A 162 23.01 -27.76 -13.20
N ARG A 163 23.13 -27.19 -14.41
CA ARG A 163 22.11 -26.25 -14.87
C ARG A 163 21.02 -27.09 -15.54
N ALA A 164 19.89 -27.25 -14.88
CA ALA A 164 18.63 -27.72 -15.45
C ALA A 164 17.60 -26.60 -15.28
#